data_AF-A0A074YPH4-F1
#
_entry.id   AF-A0A074YPH4-F1
#
_cell.length_a   1.000
_cell.length_b   1.000
_cell.length_c   1.000
_cell.angle_alpha   90.00
_cell.angle_beta   90.00
_cell.angle_gamma   90.00
#
_symmetry.space_group_name_H-M   'P 1'
#
loop_
_entity.id
_entity.type
_entity.pdbx_description
1 polymer ?
#
loop_
_entity_poly.entity_id
_entity_poly.type
_entity_poly.pdbx_seq_one_letter_code
_entity_poly.pdbx_strand_id
1 'polypeptide(L)'
;MYVADQSDTILSVPQNKGREGMTYLTWVIDDYASLPDITIFLHAERYQWHNDDPLCDGARTSRLQLPYVLEQGYVNLRCVWTIGCPHEIQSLSHQVDEITSETHTDQVYAAAFQELFPSIPVPESVGVSCCAQFAATKDVILWRPRADYERYRRWLLETKLEDGLSGRVLEYSWHIIFGKEAVFCQRAEACYCKLYGLCDLHCEEEGECREQYTLPPYSTLPEGWPWYGWDSQWQNATIM
;
A
#
# COMPACT_ATOMS: atom_id res chain seq x y z
N MET A 1 -2.01 3.41 17.64
CA MET A 1 -2.88 2.61 16.74
C MET A 1 -4.14 3.43 16.52
N TYR A 2 -4.36 3.93 15.30
CA TYR A 2 -5.60 4.61 14.94
C TYR A 2 -6.65 3.57 14.55
N VAL A 3 -7.91 3.79 14.95
CA VAL A 3 -9.01 2.84 14.71
C VAL A 3 -10.11 3.54 13.90
N ALA A 4 -10.45 2.99 12.74
CA ALA A 4 -11.40 3.60 11.80
C ALA A 4 -12.86 3.57 12.32
N ASP A 5 -13.25 2.50 13.02
CA ASP A 5 -14.65 2.22 13.40
C ASP A 5 -15.03 2.65 14.83
N GLN A 6 -14.18 3.40 15.53
CA GLN A 6 -14.44 3.82 16.92
C GLN A 6 -14.30 5.33 17.09
N SER A 7 -15.44 6.03 17.15
CA SER A 7 -15.52 7.49 17.24
C SER A 7 -15.05 8.10 18.57
N ASP A 8 -15.03 7.31 19.66
CA ASP A 8 -14.86 7.81 21.03
C ASP A 8 -13.49 7.50 21.65
N THR A 9 -12.49 7.18 20.84
CA THR A 9 -11.10 7.03 21.31
C THR A 9 -10.28 8.26 20.94
N ILE A 10 -9.24 8.57 21.74
CA ILE A 10 -8.27 9.64 21.44
C ILE A 10 -7.56 9.42 20.09
N LEU A 11 -7.65 8.23 19.50
CA LEU A 11 -7.02 7.81 18.25
C LEU A 11 -8.07 7.44 17.18
N SER A 12 -9.10 8.26 17.04
CA SER A 12 -10.13 8.10 16.01
C SER A 12 -9.80 8.85 14.72
N VAL A 13 -10.40 8.43 13.61
CA VAL A 13 -10.34 9.12 12.32
C VAL A 13 -11.58 10.01 12.14
N PRO A 14 -11.51 11.10 11.34
CA PRO A 14 -12.66 12.00 11.18
C PRO A 14 -13.85 11.33 10.47
N GLN A 15 -13.60 10.36 9.59
CA GLN A 15 -14.62 9.57 8.90
C GLN A 15 -14.01 8.26 8.41
N ASN A 16 -14.71 7.13 8.51
CA ASN A 16 -14.28 5.90 7.85
C ASN A 16 -14.55 5.99 6.33
N LYS A 17 -13.57 6.52 5.57
CA LYS A 17 -13.64 6.72 4.12
C LYS A 17 -12.23 6.73 3.50
N GLY A 18 -12.07 6.11 2.34
CA GLY A 18 -10.79 5.96 1.67
C GLY A 18 -9.92 4.84 2.27
N ARG A 19 -10.53 3.80 2.86
CA ARG A 19 -9.85 2.64 3.46
C ARG A 19 -8.74 3.05 4.45
N GLU A 20 -7.55 2.47 4.35
CA GLU A 20 -6.38 2.80 5.18
C GLU A 20 -5.90 4.25 4.98
N GLY A 21 -6.24 4.88 3.84
CA GLY A 21 -5.82 6.22 3.48
C GLY A 21 -6.14 7.27 4.54
N MET A 22 -7.35 7.25 5.09
CA MET A 22 -7.73 8.19 6.16
C MET A 22 -6.89 8.02 7.42
N THR A 23 -6.65 6.76 7.80
CA THR A 23 -5.87 6.41 8.99
C THR A 23 -4.44 6.91 8.84
N TYR A 24 -3.81 6.64 7.69
CA TYR A 24 -2.43 7.03 7.42
C TYR A 24 -2.28 8.55 7.35
N LEU A 25 -3.18 9.24 6.64
CA LEU A 25 -3.16 10.71 6.56
C LEU A 25 -3.37 11.35 7.94
N THR A 26 -4.31 10.83 8.74
CA THR A 26 -4.58 11.37 10.07
C THR A 26 -3.36 11.23 10.97
N TRP A 27 -2.72 10.05 11.00
CA TRP A 27 -1.47 9.84 11.74
C TRP A 27 -0.37 10.81 11.29
N VAL A 28 -0.11 10.92 9.98
CA VAL A 28 0.93 11.82 9.45
C VAL A 28 0.67 13.28 9.86
N ILE A 29 -0.58 13.73 9.81
CA ILE A 29 -0.96 15.11 10.15
C ILE A 29 -0.81 15.39 11.65
N ASP A 30 -1.28 14.47 12.49
CA ASP A 30 -1.30 14.65 13.94
C ASP A 30 0.13 14.58 14.52
N ASP A 31 0.96 13.66 14.03
CA ASP A 31 2.33 13.43 14.49
C ASP A 31 3.39 14.18 13.67
N TYR A 32 3.00 15.05 12.72
CA TYR A 32 3.91 15.68 11.75
C TYR A 32 5.15 16.35 12.38
N ALA A 33 5.02 16.92 13.59
CA ALA A 33 6.11 17.59 14.29
C ALA A 33 7.04 16.63 15.08
N SER A 34 6.63 15.38 15.28
CA SER A 34 7.28 14.39 16.15
C SER A 34 7.46 13.03 15.48
N LEU A 35 7.53 13.01 14.14
CA LEU A 35 7.71 11.78 13.36
C LEU A 35 8.97 11.00 13.77
N PRO A 36 8.88 9.66 13.89
CA PRO A 36 10.03 8.78 14.07
C PRO A 36 10.88 8.71 12.79
N ASP A 37 12.13 8.24 12.88
CA ASP A 37 13.05 8.17 11.74
C ASP A 37 12.51 7.30 10.59
N ILE A 38 11.81 6.21 10.92
CA ILE A 38 11.08 5.35 9.98
C ILE A 38 9.68 5.10 10.55
N THR A 39 8.68 5.22 9.67
CA THR A 39 7.32 4.77 9.92
C THR A 39 6.96 3.63 8.99
N ILE A 40 6.33 2.59 9.54
CA ILE A 40 5.84 1.45 8.78
C ILE A 40 4.31 1.49 8.81
N PHE A 41 3.70 1.51 7.62
CA PHE A 41 2.27 1.52 7.40
C PHE A 41 1.82 0.12 6.98
N LEU A 42 0.92 -0.49 7.75
CA LEU A 42 0.47 -1.87 7.62
C LEU A 42 -1.02 -1.96 7.91
N HIS A 43 -1.68 -3.00 7.40
CA HIS A 43 -2.98 -3.39 7.95
C HIS A 43 -2.80 -4.14 9.28
N ALA A 44 -3.85 -4.16 10.10
CA ALA A 44 -3.75 -4.52 11.51
C ALA A 44 -3.55 -6.03 11.77
N GLU A 45 -4.00 -6.90 10.86
CA GLU A 45 -3.93 -8.34 11.06
C GLU A 45 -2.53 -8.88 10.81
N ARG A 46 -2.06 -9.77 11.70
CA ARG A 46 -0.77 -10.43 11.53
C ARG A 46 -0.77 -11.31 10.29
N TYR A 47 -1.78 -12.16 10.11
CA TYR A 47 -1.88 -13.04 8.94
C TYR A 47 -2.92 -12.50 7.98
N GLN A 48 -2.52 -12.11 6.79
CA GLN A 48 -3.39 -11.55 5.77
C GLN A 48 -2.73 -11.65 4.40
N TRP A 49 -3.52 -11.89 3.36
CA TRP A 49 -3.01 -12.07 2.00
C TRP A 49 -2.22 -10.86 1.47
N HIS A 50 -2.42 -9.68 2.06
CA HIS A 50 -1.66 -8.47 1.73
C HIS A 50 -0.17 -8.57 2.09
N ASN A 51 0.23 -9.47 2.98
CA ASN A 51 1.62 -9.68 3.38
C ASN A 51 2.36 -10.56 2.37
N ASP A 52 3.49 -10.06 1.86
CA ASP A 52 4.31 -10.73 0.85
C ASP A 52 5.22 -11.79 1.49
N ASP A 53 4.58 -12.86 1.95
CA ASP A 53 5.14 -13.94 2.75
C ASP A 53 4.43 -15.27 2.44
N PRO A 54 5.11 -16.43 2.42
CA PRO A 54 4.48 -17.72 2.13
C PRO A 54 3.33 -18.08 3.08
N LEU A 55 3.43 -17.66 4.34
CA LEU A 55 2.39 -17.81 5.36
C LEU A 55 1.52 -16.56 5.51
N CYS A 56 1.65 -15.58 4.62
CA CYS A 56 0.96 -14.30 4.74
C CYS A 56 1.25 -13.60 6.08
N ASP A 57 2.41 -13.84 6.71
CA ASP A 57 2.76 -13.33 8.04
C ASP A 57 3.41 -11.94 8.01
N GLY A 58 2.75 -10.97 8.64
CA GLY A 58 3.21 -9.59 8.81
C GLY A 58 4.39 -9.47 9.77
N ALA A 59 4.70 -10.51 10.54
CA ALA A 59 5.93 -10.57 11.34
C ALA A 59 7.20 -10.51 10.48
N ARG A 60 7.09 -10.76 9.16
CA ARG A 60 8.15 -10.51 8.17
C ARG A 60 8.79 -9.12 8.28
N THR A 61 8.02 -8.12 8.72
CA THR A 61 8.51 -6.75 8.92
C THR A 61 9.66 -6.65 9.94
N SER A 62 9.81 -7.63 10.83
CA SER A 62 10.98 -7.73 11.73
C SER A 62 12.31 -7.98 11.00
N ARG A 63 12.28 -8.43 9.73
CA ARG A 63 13.46 -8.69 8.89
C ARG A 63 13.85 -7.50 8.01
N LEU A 64 13.14 -6.38 8.11
CA LEU A 64 13.40 -5.19 7.30
C LEU A 64 14.84 -4.71 7.47
N GLN A 65 15.54 -4.57 6.36
CA GLN A 65 16.88 -3.98 6.32
C GLN A 65 16.74 -2.45 6.44
N LEU A 66 16.69 -1.95 7.67
CA LEU A 66 16.52 -0.52 7.95
C LEU A 66 17.51 0.40 7.21
N PRO A 67 18.79 0.04 7.00
CA PRO A 67 19.70 0.85 6.17
C PRO A 67 19.19 1.05 4.75
N TYR A 68 18.59 0.03 4.13
CA TYR A 68 17.98 0.15 2.80
C TYR A 68 16.74 1.05 2.84
N VAL A 69 15.91 0.94 3.88
CA VAL A 69 14.74 1.84 4.06
C VAL A 69 15.18 3.30 4.17
N LEU A 70 16.22 3.58 4.97
CA LEU A 70 16.81 4.91 5.12
C LEU A 70 17.37 5.45 3.80
N GLU A 71 18.09 4.61 3.04
CA GLU A 71 18.64 4.98 1.74
C GLU A 71 17.54 5.30 0.72
N GLN A 72 16.50 4.48 0.65
CA GLN A 72 15.45 4.62 -0.35
C GLN A 72 14.41 5.68 0.02
N GLY A 73 14.24 5.97 1.30
CA GLY A 73 13.28 6.96 1.80
C GLY A 73 11.81 6.49 1.77
N TYR A 74 11.43 5.71 0.76
CA TYR A 74 10.16 4.99 0.63
C TYR A 74 10.44 3.60 0.03
N VAL A 75 9.82 2.57 0.62
CA VAL A 75 9.81 1.20 0.09
C VAL A 75 8.42 0.60 0.23
N ASN A 76 7.95 -0.10 -0.79
CA ASN A 76 6.77 -0.95 -0.68
C ASN A 76 7.16 -2.25 0.04
N LEU A 77 6.30 -2.75 0.93
CA LEU A 77 6.56 -3.99 1.67
C LEU A 77 6.25 -5.25 0.86
N ARG A 78 5.54 -5.11 -0.27
CA ARG A 78 5.35 -6.13 -1.29
C ARG A 78 6.39 -5.94 -2.41
N CYS A 79 7.06 -7.03 -2.75
CA CYS A 79 8.07 -7.15 -3.78
C CYS A 79 7.54 -7.76 -5.09
N VAL A 80 6.55 -8.65 -5.03
CA VAL A 80 5.97 -9.27 -6.24
C VAL A 80 4.99 -8.34 -6.97
N TRP A 81 4.87 -8.54 -8.28
CA TRP A 81 4.03 -7.73 -9.17
C TRP A 81 2.63 -8.29 -9.36
N THR A 82 2.28 -9.37 -8.66
CA THR A 82 1.04 -10.14 -8.86
C THR A 82 -0.21 -9.27 -8.89
N ILE A 83 -0.22 -8.13 -8.18
CA ILE A 83 -1.25 -7.10 -8.27
C ILE A 83 -0.54 -5.73 -8.22
N GLY A 84 -0.90 -4.83 -9.14
CA GLY A 84 -0.51 -3.42 -9.09
C GLY A 84 0.64 -2.98 -10.02
N CYS A 85 1.46 -3.92 -10.49
CA CYS A 85 2.59 -3.63 -11.39
C CYS A 85 2.44 -4.35 -12.73
N PRO A 86 2.99 -3.81 -13.84
CA PRO A 86 3.59 -2.47 -13.95
C PRO A 86 2.60 -1.36 -14.32
N HIS A 87 1.41 -1.71 -14.79
CA HIS A 87 0.44 -0.77 -15.38
C HIS A 87 -0.95 -0.99 -14.81
N GLU A 88 -1.09 -0.96 -13.48
CA GLU A 88 -2.41 -1.12 -12.84
C GLU A 88 -3.39 -0.07 -13.34
N ILE A 89 -2.94 1.19 -13.39
CA ILE A 89 -3.80 2.31 -13.75
C ILE A 89 -3.33 2.90 -15.06
N GLN A 90 -4.21 2.91 -16.05
CA GLN A 90 -4.05 3.67 -17.30
C GLN A 90 -4.86 4.96 -17.20
N SER A 91 -4.25 6.00 -16.63
CA SER A 91 -4.96 7.21 -16.19
C SER A 91 -5.58 8.01 -17.33
N LEU A 92 -5.11 7.85 -18.56
CA LEU A 92 -5.64 8.54 -19.74
C LEU A 92 -6.65 7.68 -20.54
N SER A 93 -6.99 6.49 -20.04
CA SER A 93 -7.95 5.59 -20.69
C SER A 93 -9.39 5.92 -20.28
N HIS A 94 -10.33 5.87 -21.25
CA HIS A 94 -11.79 5.83 -21.08
C HIS A 94 -12.37 6.56 -19.86
N GLN A 95 -12.14 7.88 -19.77
CA GLN A 95 -12.79 8.72 -18.76
C GLN A 95 -14.32 8.62 -18.87
N VAL A 96 -14.99 8.65 -17.72
CA VAL A 96 -16.45 8.55 -17.63
C VAL A 96 -17.06 9.89 -17.23
N ASP A 97 -18.18 10.23 -17.85
CA ASP A 97 -18.96 11.42 -17.49
C ASP A 97 -19.79 11.20 -16.21
N GLU A 98 -20.15 9.95 -15.90
CA GLU A 98 -20.94 9.56 -14.74
C GLU A 98 -20.28 8.41 -13.97
N ILE A 99 -20.21 8.56 -12.64
CA ILE A 99 -19.68 7.53 -11.73
C ILE A 99 -20.80 6.57 -11.37
N THR A 100 -20.57 5.27 -11.56
CA THR A 100 -21.50 4.18 -11.28
C THR A 100 -20.82 3.09 -10.45
N SER A 101 -21.56 2.04 -10.06
CA SER A 101 -20.98 0.88 -9.36
C SER A 101 -19.94 0.11 -10.17
N GLU A 102 -19.99 0.22 -11.51
CA GLU A 102 -19.08 -0.45 -12.44
C GLU A 102 -17.85 0.42 -12.78
N THR A 103 -17.76 1.63 -12.22
CA THR A 103 -16.64 2.53 -12.49
C THR A 103 -15.35 1.96 -11.89
N HIS A 104 -14.31 1.90 -12.71
CA HIS A 104 -12.97 1.48 -12.31
C HIS A 104 -12.07 2.68 -11.99
N THR A 105 -11.02 2.45 -11.19
CA THR A 105 -10.07 3.49 -10.76
C THR A 105 -9.46 4.25 -11.94
N ASP A 106 -9.11 3.56 -13.03
CA ASP A 106 -8.53 4.15 -14.25
C ASP A 106 -9.36 5.29 -14.82
N GLN A 107 -10.68 5.15 -14.72
CA GLN A 107 -11.63 6.11 -15.29
C GLN A 107 -11.77 7.39 -14.46
N VAL A 108 -11.35 7.34 -13.18
CA VAL A 108 -11.45 8.47 -12.23
C VAL A 108 -10.10 9.01 -11.78
N TYR A 109 -9.01 8.26 -11.98
CA TYR A 109 -7.70 8.56 -11.42
C TYR A 109 -7.14 9.88 -11.96
N ALA A 110 -7.29 10.19 -13.25
CA ALA A 110 -6.79 11.45 -13.80
C ALA A 110 -7.40 12.69 -13.13
N ALA A 111 -8.72 12.70 -12.95
CA ALA A 111 -9.41 13.80 -12.28
C ALA A 111 -8.97 13.92 -10.82
N ALA A 112 -8.94 12.80 -10.10
CA ALA A 112 -8.49 12.77 -8.72
C ALA A 112 -7.02 13.20 -8.57
N PHE A 113 -6.14 12.76 -9.47
CA PHE A 113 -4.72 13.11 -9.46
C PHE A 113 -4.52 14.62 -9.65
N GLN A 114 -5.29 15.28 -10.50
CA GLN A 114 -5.22 16.74 -10.68
C GLN A 114 -5.62 17.50 -9.41
N GLU A 115 -6.60 16.99 -8.65
CA GLU A 115 -7.00 17.60 -7.37
C GLU A 115 -5.94 17.39 -6.27
N LEU A 116 -5.36 16.19 -6.21
CA LEU A 116 -4.32 15.85 -5.25
C LEU A 116 -3.00 16.59 -5.56
N PHE A 117 -2.61 16.63 -6.83
CA PHE A 117 -1.33 17.14 -7.33
C PHE A 117 -1.52 18.22 -8.42
N PRO A 118 -2.08 19.40 -8.09
CA PRO A 118 -2.46 20.41 -9.08
C PRO A 118 -1.31 20.98 -9.91
N SER A 119 -0.06 20.76 -9.50
CA SER A 119 1.14 21.24 -10.20
C SER A 119 1.92 20.12 -10.91
N ILE A 120 1.41 18.88 -10.89
CA ILE A 120 2.08 17.72 -11.49
C ILE A 120 1.21 17.24 -12.67
N PRO A 121 1.78 17.06 -13.87
CA PRO A 121 1.06 16.45 -14.98
C PRO A 121 0.55 15.06 -14.60
N VAL A 122 -0.66 14.72 -15.05
CA VAL A 122 -1.22 13.38 -14.87
C VAL A 122 -0.32 12.37 -15.60
N PRO A 123 0.21 11.35 -14.91
CA PRO A 123 1.00 10.31 -15.57
C PRO A 123 0.11 9.48 -16.51
N GLU A 124 0.67 8.99 -17.61
CA GLU A 124 -0.08 8.12 -18.52
C GLU A 124 -0.43 6.77 -17.88
N SER A 125 0.49 6.24 -17.07
CA SER A 125 0.32 5.00 -16.34
C SER A 125 0.87 5.12 -14.92
N VAL A 126 0.23 4.44 -13.98
CA VAL A 126 0.67 4.29 -12.60
C VAL A 126 0.77 2.82 -12.25
N GLY A 127 1.84 2.46 -11.55
CA GLY A 127 2.07 1.09 -11.11
C GLY A 127 2.96 1.03 -9.87
N VAL A 128 2.54 0.23 -8.91
CA VAL A 128 3.28 -0.12 -7.70
C VAL A 128 2.66 -1.41 -7.17
N SER A 129 3.44 -2.29 -6.54
CA SER A 129 2.88 -3.47 -5.88
C SER A 129 1.78 -3.05 -4.90
N CYS A 130 0.64 -3.75 -4.96
CA CYS A 130 -0.59 -3.34 -4.27
C CYS A 130 -0.46 -3.16 -2.76
N CYS A 131 -1.60 -2.72 -2.22
CA CYS A 131 -2.10 -3.00 -0.89
C CYS A 131 -1.64 -2.01 0.18
N ALA A 132 -1.09 -0.85 -0.23
CA ALA A 132 -0.75 0.28 0.65
C ALA A 132 0.09 -0.08 1.89
N GLN A 133 0.83 -1.18 1.88
CA GLN A 133 1.77 -1.52 2.95
C GLN A 133 3.18 -1.07 2.56
N PHE A 134 3.72 -0.08 3.25
CA PHE A 134 5.00 0.55 2.91
C PHE A 134 5.73 1.05 4.16
N ALA A 135 7.03 1.30 4.02
CA ALA A 135 7.81 2.05 5.00
C ALA A 135 8.28 3.37 4.38
N ALA A 136 8.20 4.44 5.16
CA ALA A 136 8.67 5.77 4.77
C ALA A 136 9.53 6.38 5.87
N THR A 137 10.57 7.08 5.46
CA THR A 137 11.46 7.81 6.37
C THR A 137 10.85 9.14 6.75
N LYS A 138 11.25 9.65 7.92
CA LYS A 138 10.94 11.01 8.38
C LYS A 138 11.22 12.05 7.31
N ASP A 139 12.40 12.00 6.70
CA ASP A 139 12.86 13.00 5.74
C ASP A 139 11.96 13.05 4.50
N VAL A 140 11.52 11.89 4.01
CA VAL A 140 10.60 11.81 2.86
C VAL A 140 9.18 12.26 3.22
N ILE A 141 8.70 11.98 4.43
CA ILE A 141 7.41 12.52 4.90
C ILE A 141 7.49 14.05 5.05
N LEU A 142 8.60 14.58 5.58
CA LEU A 142 8.79 16.01 5.79
C LEU A 142 9.12 16.79 4.51
N TRP A 143 9.61 16.12 3.46
CA TRP A 143 9.86 16.74 2.15
C TRP A 143 8.59 17.39 1.59
N ARG A 144 7.43 16.81 1.90
CA ARG A 144 6.12 17.34 1.54
C ARG A 144 5.53 18.13 2.72
N PRO A 145 5.08 19.38 2.53
CA PRO A 145 4.55 20.18 3.63
C PRO A 145 3.26 19.56 4.21
N ARG A 146 3.04 19.74 5.53
CA ARG A 146 1.82 19.29 6.23
C ARG A 146 0.51 19.64 5.50
N ALA A 147 0.45 20.83 4.89
CA ALA A 147 -0.73 21.31 4.17
C ALA A 147 -1.12 20.43 2.97
N ASP A 148 -0.17 19.70 2.37
CA ASP A 148 -0.47 18.74 1.31
C ASP A 148 -1.19 17.51 1.86
N TYR A 149 -0.73 16.95 2.99
CA TYR A 149 -1.41 15.85 3.65
C TYR A 149 -2.83 16.25 4.10
N GLU A 150 -2.99 17.49 4.58
CA GLU A 150 -4.31 18.05 4.91
C GLU A 150 -5.20 18.19 3.66
N ARG A 151 -4.64 18.55 2.50
CA ARG A 151 -5.36 18.56 1.21
C ARG A 151 -5.79 17.16 0.81
N TYR A 152 -4.92 16.15 0.91
CA TYR A 152 -5.27 14.76 0.60
C TYR A 152 -6.40 14.25 1.50
N ARG A 153 -6.33 14.55 2.80
CA ARG A 153 -7.39 14.17 3.75
C ARG A 153 -8.69 14.89 3.45
N ARG A 154 -8.62 16.18 3.10
CA ARG A 154 -9.79 16.96 2.69
C ARG A 154 -10.43 16.38 1.43
N TRP A 155 -9.63 16.03 0.42
CA TRP A 155 -10.12 15.38 -0.79
C TRP A 155 -10.87 14.08 -0.48
N LEU A 156 -10.34 13.23 0.42
CA LEU A 156 -11.06 12.04 0.88
C LEU A 156 -12.42 12.39 1.50
N LEU A 157 -12.47 13.39 2.37
CA LEU A 157 -13.72 13.79 3.03
C LEU A 157 -14.75 14.33 2.01
N GLU A 158 -14.30 15.13 1.06
CA GLU A 158 -15.17 15.92 0.17
C GLU A 158 -15.54 15.21 -1.15
N THR A 159 -14.73 14.26 -1.61
CA THR A 159 -14.96 13.56 -2.88
C THR A 159 -16.29 12.81 -2.89
N LYS A 160 -16.94 12.72 -4.06
CA LYS A 160 -18.15 11.91 -4.23
C LYS A 160 -17.86 10.44 -4.52
N LEU A 161 -16.59 10.10 -4.71
CA LEU A 161 -16.17 8.71 -4.90
C LEU A 161 -16.49 7.89 -3.66
N GLU A 162 -16.94 6.66 -3.89
CA GLU A 162 -17.16 5.69 -2.82
C GLU A 162 -15.84 5.32 -2.12
N ASP A 163 -15.95 4.71 -0.94
CA ASP A 163 -14.83 4.32 -0.09
C ASP A 163 -13.78 3.48 -0.84
N GLY A 164 -14.22 2.49 -1.63
CA GLY A 164 -13.33 1.62 -2.40
C GLY A 164 -12.54 2.36 -3.49
N LEU A 165 -13.21 3.21 -4.30
CA LEU A 165 -12.57 3.94 -5.38
C LEU A 165 -11.63 5.03 -4.85
N SER A 166 -12.07 5.80 -3.87
CA SER A 166 -11.23 6.84 -3.25
C SER A 166 -10.02 6.24 -2.51
N GLY A 167 -10.21 5.09 -1.85
CA GLY A 167 -9.11 4.32 -1.25
C GLY A 167 -8.11 3.85 -2.30
N ARG A 168 -8.58 3.25 -3.40
CA ARG A 168 -7.72 2.76 -4.49
C ARG A 168 -6.93 3.89 -5.18
N VAL A 169 -7.52 5.09 -5.33
CA VAL A 169 -6.78 6.26 -5.82
C VAL A 169 -5.61 6.60 -4.90
N LEU A 170 -5.81 6.62 -3.58
CA LEU A 170 -4.73 6.91 -2.64
C LEU A 170 -3.70 5.79 -2.55
N GLU A 171 -4.15 4.52 -2.57
CA GLU A 171 -3.27 3.34 -2.59
C GLU A 171 -2.20 3.48 -3.68
N TYR A 172 -2.60 3.85 -4.90
CA TYR A 172 -1.71 4.07 -6.04
C TYR A 172 -1.15 5.50 -6.13
N SER A 173 -1.31 6.31 -5.09
CA SER A 173 -0.69 7.63 -5.00
C SER A 173 0.44 7.69 -3.97
N TRP A 174 0.54 6.72 -3.06
CA TRP A 174 1.49 6.79 -1.94
C TRP A 174 2.96 6.90 -2.37
N HIS A 175 3.41 6.09 -3.31
CA HIS A 175 4.78 6.15 -3.80
C HIS A 175 5.08 7.52 -4.45
N ILE A 176 4.10 8.10 -5.15
CA ILE A 176 4.19 9.44 -5.77
C ILE A 176 4.19 10.55 -4.70
N ILE A 177 3.34 10.43 -3.66
CA ILE A 177 3.33 11.33 -2.50
C ILE A 177 4.73 11.41 -1.91
N PHE A 178 5.42 10.27 -1.83
CA PHE A 178 6.77 10.11 -1.28
C PHE A 178 7.89 10.22 -2.33
N GLY A 179 7.60 10.79 -3.49
CA GLY A 179 8.61 11.25 -4.46
C GLY A 179 9.18 10.17 -5.38
N LYS A 180 8.52 9.00 -5.49
CA LYS A 180 8.84 8.00 -6.51
C LYS A 180 8.13 8.29 -7.83
N GLU A 181 8.62 7.67 -8.90
CA GLU A 181 8.03 7.74 -10.23
C GLU A 181 6.63 7.11 -10.25
N ALA A 182 5.79 7.50 -11.20
CA ALA A 182 4.43 6.99 -11.32
C ALA A 182 4.36 5.47 -11.48
N VAL A 183 5.35 4.88 -12.18
CA VAL A 183 5.57 3.43 -12.25
C VAL A 183 6.81 3.09 -11.42
N PHE A 184 6.62 2.51 -10.23
CA PHE A 184 7.68 2.13 -9.31
C PHE A 184 7.62 0.62 -9.01
N CYS A 185 8.04 -0.17 -9.98
CA CYS A 185 7.96 -1.63 -9.95
C CYS A 185 9.38 -2.23 -9.92
N GLN A 186 9.83 -2.62 -8.73
CA GLN A 186 11.16 -3.21 -8.55
C GLN A 186 11.13 -4.69 -8.88
N ARG A 187 12.21 -5.23 -9.45
CA ARG A 187 12.37 -6.68 -9.63
C ARG A 187 12.22 -7.41 -8.30
N ALA A 188 11.35 -8.42 -8.24
CA ALA A 188 11.00 -9.12 -7.00
C ALA A 188 12.24 -9.65 -6.25
N GLU A 189 13.13 -10.36 -6.93
CA GLU A 189 14.40 -10.88 -6.37
C GLU A 189 15.25 -9.78 -5.71
N ALA A 190 15.44 -8.65 -6.41
CA ALA A 190 16.22 -7.53 -5.91
C ALA A 190 15.54 -6.86 -4.71
N CYS A 191 14.22 -6.74 -4.73
CA CYS A 191 13.43 -6.23 -3.61
C CYS A 191 13.58 -7.13 -2.38
N TYR A 192 13.36 -8.45 -2.52
CA TYR A 192 13.48 -9.39 -1.39
C TYR A 192 14.89 -9.42 -0.80
N CYS A 193 15.94 -9.41 -1.63
CA CYS A 193 17.31 -9.35 -1.17
C CYS A 193 17.60 -8.07 -0.39
N LYS A 194 17.26 -6.90 -0.94
CA LYS A 194 17.59 -5.61 -0.32
C LYS A 194 16.70 -5.27 0.87
N LEU A 195 15.41 -5.61 0.82
CA LEU A 195 14.43 -5.24 1.82
C LEU A 195 14.39 -6.23 2.98
N TYR A 196 14.56 -7.53 2.71
CA TYR A 196 14.39 -8.61 3.70
C TYR A 196 15.65 -9.46 3.91
N GLY A 197 16.73 -9.22 3.16
CA GLY A 197 17.96 -10.03 3.24
C GLY A 197 17.85 -11.40 2.60
N LEU A 198 16.83 -11.63 1.77
CA LEU A 198 16.56 -12.91 1.10
C LEU A 198 17.18 -12.91 -0.30
N CYS A 199 18.49 -13.12 -0.37
CA CYS A 199 19.26 -12.96 -1.61
C CYS A 199 19.47 -14.24 -2.42
N ASP A 200 19.17 -15.41 -1.84
CA ASP A 200 19.37 -16.71 -2.49
C ASP A 200 18.05 -17.29 -3.07
N LEU A 201 17.10 -16.41 -3.42
CA LEU A 201 15.80 -16.80 -3.96
C LEU A 201 15.89 -17.13 -5.44
N HIS A 202 15.15 -18.16 -5.87
CA HIS A 202 14.93 -18.42 -7.29
C HIS A 202 13.58 -17.86 -7.73
N CYS A 203 13.61 -16.62 -8.24
CA CYS A 203 12.44 -15.97 -8.80
C CYS A 203 12.31 -16.29 -10.31
N GLU A 204 11.14 -16.73 -10.75
CA GLU A 204 10.94 -17.32 -12.09
C GLU A 204 11.01 -16.28 -13.21
N GLU A 205 10.38 -15.13 -13.00
CA GLU A 205 10.25 -14.06 -13.98
C GLU A 205 10.39 -12.69 -13.32
N GLU A 206 10.41 -11.64 -14.13
CA GLU A 206 10.42 -10.29 -13.59
C GLU A 206 9.13 -9.98 -12.84
N GLY A 207 9.25 -9.76 -11.52
CA GLY A 207 8.11 -9.47 -10.66
C GLY A 207 7.41 -10.70 -10.08
N GLU A 208 7.73 -11.92 -10.53
CA GLU A 208 7.24 -13.17 -9.93
C GLU A 208 8.29 -13.77 -9.01
N CYS A 209 7.88 -14.29 -7.86
CA CYS A 209 8.76 -15.09 -7.00
C CYS A 209 7.93 -16.03 -6.14
N ARG A 210 7.60 -17.23 -6.64
CA ARG A 210 6.67 -18.14 -5.94
C ARG A 210 7.25 -18.74 -4.68
N GLU A 211 8.57 -18.72 -4.54
CA GLU A 211 9.24 -19.06 -3.27
C GLU A 211 8.81 -18.14 -2.12
N GLN A 212 8.31 -16.93 -2.42
CA GLN A 212 7.95 -15.96 -1.39
C GLN A 212 6.46 -15.61 -1.39
N TYR A 213 5.79 -15.63 -2.54
CA TYR A 213 4.37 -15.31 -2.58
C TYR A 213 3.65 -15.94 -3.76
N THR A 214 2.44 -16.44 -3.49
CA THR A 214 1.45 -16.81 -4.49
C THR A 214 0.13 -16.20 -4.06
N LEU A 215 -0.60 -15.57 -4.99
CA LEU A 215 -1.91 -14.98 -4.67
C LEU A 215 -2.86 -16.08 -4.18
N PRO A 216 -3.42 -15.95 -2.96
CA PRO A 216 -4.34 -16.97 -2.46
C PRO A 216 -5.65 -17.00 -3.25
N PRO A 217 -6.37 -18.13 -3.24
CA PRO A 217 -7.63 -18.28 -3.99
C PRO A 217 -8.76 -17.39 -3.45
N TYR A 218 -8.67 -16.95 -2.20
CA TYR A 218 -9.66 -16.08 -1.54
C TYR A 218 -8.96 -14.98 -0.73
N SER A 219 -9.64 -13.85 -0.55
CA SER A 219 -9.14 -12.72 0.26
C SER A 219 -9.24 -12.95 1.77
N THR A 220 -9.99 -13.96 2.22
CA THR A 220 -10.10 -14.34 3.64
C THR A 220 -9.32 -15.62 3.86
N LEU A 221 -8.33 -15.58 4.75
CA LEU A 221 -7.55 -16.77 5.11
C LEU A 221 -8.41 -17.80 5.86
N PRO A 222 -8.07 -19.10 5.79
CA PRO A 222 -8.80 -20.15 6.49
C PRO A 222 -8.83 -19.94 8.01
N GLU A 223 -9.91 -20.41 8.65
CA GLU A 223 -9.95 -20.48 10.11
C GLU A 223 -8.82 -21.39 10.62
N GLY A 224 -8.06 -20.91 11.61
CA GLY A 224 -6.92 -21.64 12.17
C GLY A 224 -5.60 -21.45 11.41
N TRP A 225 -5.55 -20.59 10.38
CA TRP A 225 -4.29 -20.16 9.75
C TRP A 225 -3.31 -19.59 10.80
N PRO A 226 -2.00 -19.88 10.72
CA PRO A 226 -1.29 -20.59 9.66
C PRO A 226 -1.25 -22.13 9.82
N TRP A 227 -1.90 -22.70 10.83
CA TRP A 227 -1.79 -24.13 11.13
C TRP A 227 -2.73 -25.01 10.31
N TYR A 228 -3.79 -24.43 9.74
CA TYR A 228 -4.74 -25.11 8.88
C TYR A 228 -4.80 -24.42 7.51
N GLY A 229 -4.58 -25.19 6.45
CA GLY A 229 -4.56 -24.70 5.07
C GLY A 229 -5.95 -24.55 4.46
N TRP A 230 -5.99 -24.23 3.16
CA TRP A 230 -7.22 -23.99 2.39
C TRP A 230 -8.14 -25.21 2.28
N ASP A 231 -7.59 -26.41 2.43
CA ASP A 231 -8.30 -27.69 2.44
C ASP A 231 -8.67 -28.13 3.87
N SER A 232 -8.52 -27.24 4.85
CA SER A 232 -8.70 -27.50 6.28
C SER A 232 -7.78 -28.60 6.84
N GLN A 233 -6.69 -28.95 6.13
CA GLN A 233 -5.70 -29.89 6.63
C GLN A 233 -4.63 -29.15 7.45
N TRP A 234 -4.09 -29.86 8.44
CA TRP A 234 -3.00 -29.34 9.26
C TRP A 234 -1.73 -29.17 8.41
N GLN A 235 -1.04 -28.05 8.58
CA GLN A 235 0.26 -27.76 7.98
C GLN A 235 1.27 -27.30 9.04
N ASN A 236 2.54 -27.63 8.83
CA ASN A 236 3.60 -27.21 9.74
C ASN A 236 4.09 -25.79 9.42
N ALA A 237 3.45 -24.79 10.01
CA ALA A 237 3.79 -23.38 9.83
C ALA A 237 5.17 -22.97 10.40
N THR A 238 5.90 -23.88 11.06
CA THR A 238 7.24 -23.60 11.62
C THR A 238 8.38 -23.88 10.63
N ILE A 239 8.10 -24.57 9.52
CA ILE A 239 9.10 -25.02 8.53
C ILE A 239 9.01 -24.22 7.22
N MET A 240 7.97 -23.40 7.05
CA MET A 240 7.78 -22.47 5.93
C MET A 240 8.41 -21.12 6.24
#